data_AF-A0A175YLE4-F1
#
_entry.id   AF-A0A175YLE4-F1
#
_cell.length_a   1.000
_cell.length_b   1.000
_cell.length_c   1.000
_cell.angle_alpha   90.00
_cell.angle_beta   90.00
_cell.angle_gamma   90.00
#
_symmetry.space_group_name_H-M   'P 1'
#
loop_
_entity.id
_entity.type
_entity.pdbx_description
1 polymer ?
#
loop_
_entity_poly.entity_id
_entity_poly.type
_entity_poly.pdbx_seq_one_letter_code
_entity_poly.pdbx_strand_id
1 'polypeptide(L)' 'MDVRNMSVFQSDSFAAVIDKGTLDSLLCGHNSRENAAKMLREVARVLKANGVYILASLLRRLRMEHQHIDYIC' A
#
# COMPACT_ATOMS: atom_id res chain seq x y z
N MET A 1 -4.51 2.85 -13.08
CA MET A 1 -4.37 3.93 -12.08
C MET A 1 -2.97 3.88 -11.52
N ASP A 2 -2.31 5.03 -11.33
CA ASP A 2 -0.98 5.08 -10.71
C ASP A 2 -1.13 5.16 -9.19
N VAL A 3 -0.82 4.06 -8.48
CA VAL A 3 -0.94 3.99 -7.02
C VAL A 3 0.01 4.94 -6.29
N ARG A 4 1.02 5.50 -6.98
CA ARG A 4 1.93 6.52 -6.44
C ARG A 4 1.30 7.92 -6.45
N ASN A 5 0.17 8.10 -7.14
CA ASN A 5 -0.58 9.35 -7.21
C ASN A 5 -2.08 9.05 -7.37
N MET A 6 -2.78 8.99 -6.24
CA MET A 6 -4.21 8.75 -6.16
C MET A 6 -4.99 10.03 -5.84
N SER A 7 -4.53 11.20 -6.34
CA SER A 7 -5.13 12.52 -6.07
C SER A 7 -6.60 12.66 -6.47
N VAL A 8 -7.08 11.79 -7.37
CA VAL A 8 -8.50 11.68 -7.74
C VAL A 8 -9.40 11.22 -6.58
N PHE A 9 -8.83 10.60 -5.55
CA PHE A 9 -9.54 10.18 -4.35
C PHE A 9 -9.26 11.11 -3.18
N GLN A 10 -10.32 11.43 -2.43
CA GLN A 10 -10.22 12.17 -1.19
C GLN A 10 -9.52 11.34 -0.10
N SER A 11 -8.92 12.02 0.87
CA SER A 11 -8.42 11.35 2.07
C SER A 11 -9.57 10.71 2.85
N ASP A 12 -9.28 9.67 3.64
CA ASP A 12 -10.26 8.98 4.48
C ASP A 12 -11.52 8.50 3.70
N SER A 13 -11.34 8.08 2.45
CA SER A 13 -12.44 7.70 1.55
C SER A 13 -12.77 6.21 1.60
N PHE A 14 -11.82 5.36 2.00
CA PHE A 14 -11.98 3.90 1.99
C PHE A 14 -11.83 3.28 3.38
N ALA A 15 -12.66 2.27 3.66
CA ALA A 15 -12.53 1.46 4.88
C ALA A 15 -11.47 0.36 4.74
N ALA A 16 -11.15 -0.05 3.50
CA ALA A 16 -10.12 -1.05 3.24
C ALA A 16 -9.41 -0.79 1.91
N VAL A 17 -8.14 -1.18 1.84
CA VAL A 17 -7.34 -1.24 0.61
C VAL A 17 -6.75 -2.64 0.52
N ILE A 18 -6.89 -3.27 -0.65
CA ILE A 18 -6.31 -4.58 -0.93
C ILE A 18 -5.21 -4.40 -1.97
N ASP A 19 -3.99 -4.75 -1.61
CA ASP A 19 -2.87 -4.88 -2.55
C ASP A 19 -2.60 -6.35 -2.84
N LYS A 20 -2.74 -6.74 -4.11
CA LYS A 20 -2.41 -8.07 -4.61
C LYS A 20 -1.23 -7.99 -5.60
N GLY A 21 -0.01 -8.06 -5.08
CA GLY A 21 1.23 -8.07 -5.87
C GLY A 21 1.68 -6.73 -6.47
N THR A 22 1.02 -5.62 -6.14
CA THR A 22 1.39 -4.28 -6.63
C THR A 22 2.65 -3.78 -5.93
N LEU A 23 2.72 -3.91 -4.60
CA LEU A 23 3.94 -3.59 -3.86
C LEU A 23 5.13 -4.44 -4.32
N ASP A 24 4.92 -5.72 -4.62
CA ASP A 24 5.96 -6.61 -5.17
C ASP A 24 6.52 -6.06 -6.50
N SER A 25 5.62 -5.63 -7.39
CA SER A 25 5.98 -5.06 -8.69
C SER A 25 6.79 -3.76 -8.55
N LEU A 26 6.44 -2.90 -7.59
CA LEU A 26 7.21 -1.68 -7.30
C LEU A 26 8.58 -2.01 -6.71
N LEU A 27 8.66 -3.02 -5.84
CA LEU A 27 9.91 -3.39 -5.17
C LEU A 27 10.94 -4.02 -6.11
N CYS A 28 10.49 -4.72 -7.15
CA CYS A 28 11.34 -5.29 -8.19
C CYS A 28 11.79 -4.28 -9.27
N GLY A 29 11.23 -3.06 -9.28
CA GLY A 29 11.50 -2.03 -10.29
C GLY A 29 12.63 -1.06 -9.93
N HIS A 30 12.94 -0.14 -10.85
CA HIS A 30 13.82 1.01 -10.57
C HIS A 30 13.19 1.98 -9.57
N ASN A 31 14.02 2.64 -8.76
CA ASN A 31 13.59 3.55 -7.69
C ASN A 31 12.58 2.87 -6.73
N SER A 32 12.73 1.57 -6.53
CA SER A 32 11.78 0.70 -5.84
C SER A 32 11.33 1.22 -4.49
N ARG A 33 12.29 1.58 -3.62
CA ARG A 33 11.99 2.14 -2.28
C ARG A 33 11.19 3.43 -2.35
N GLU A 34 11.54 4.33 -3.26
CA GLU A 34 10.85 5.61 -3.39
C GLU A 34 9.42 5.42 -3.91
N ASN A 35 9.25 4.57 -4.92
CA ASN A 35 7.94 4.24 -5.49
C ASN A 35 7.04 3.52 -4.48
N ALA A 36 7.57 2.55 -3.74
CA ALA A 36 6.87 1.87 -2.65
C ALA A 36 6.45 2.86 -1.55
N ALA A 37 7.36 3.77 -1.14
CA ALA A 37 7.03 4.79 -0.15
C ALA A 37 5.95 5.77 -0.64
N LYS A 38 5.94 6.13 -1.92
CA LYS A 38 4.88 6.95 -2.53
C LYS A 38 3.53 6.23 -2.52
N MET A 39 3.50 4.97 -2.93
CA MET A 39 2.30 4.13 -2.87
C MET A 39 1.75 4.03 -1.44
N LEU A 40 2.59 3.67 -0.48
CA LEU A 40 2.18 3.48 0.92
C LEU A 40 1.66 4.77 1.55
N ARG A 41 2.21 5.93 1.18
CA ARG A 41 1.69 7.24 1.60
C ARG A 41 0.29 7.49 1.04
N GLU A 42 0.05 7.18 -0.23
CA GLU A 42 -1.27 7.32 -0.82
C GLU A 42 -2.29 6.33 -0.22
N VAL A 43 -1.89 5.08 0.03
CA VAL A 43 -2.73 4.09 0.73
C VAL A 43 -3.11 4.60 2.13
N ALA A 44 -2.13 5.08 2.90
CA ALA A 44 -2.37 5.63 4.24
C ALA A 44 -3.31 6.85 4.20
N ARG A 45 -3.17 7.71 3.18
CA ARG A 45 -4.01 8.90 3.02
C ARG A 45 -5.46 8.56 2.71
N VAL A 46 -5.70 7.61 1.81
CA VAL A 46 -7.07 7.29 1.36
C VAL A 46 -7.82 6.37 2.33
N LEU A 47 -7.11 5.67 3.21
CA LEU A 47 -7.72 4.90 4.30
C LEU A 47 -8.30 5.81 5.37
N LYS A 48 -9.50 5.48 5.84
CA LYS A 48 -10.12 6.07 7.03
C LYS A 48 -9.30 5.76 8.28
N ALA A 49 -9.51 6.55 9.34
CA ALA A 49 -9.15 6.12 10.69
C ALA A 49 -9.69 4.70 10.97
N ASN A 50 -8.80 3.80 11.42
CA ASN A 50 -9.05 2.36 11.62
C ASN A 50 -9.36 1.56 10.35
N GLY A 51 -9.09 2.10 9.16
CA GLY A 51 -9.18 1.36 7.91
C GLY A 51 -8.10 0.26 7.83
N VAL A 52 -8.39 -0.79 7.07
CA VAL A 52 -7.51 -1.97 6.98
C VAL A 52 -6.75 -1.97 5.66
N TYR A 53 -5.44 -2.15 5.73
CA TYR A 53 -4.64 -2.48 4.57
C TYR A 53 -4.36 -3.98 4.54
N ILE A 54 -4.83 -4.66 3.49
CA ILE A 54 -4.62 -6.09 3.27
C ILE A 54 -3.58 -6.25 2.19
N LEU A 55 -2.49 -6.93 2.52
CA LEU A 55 -1.41 -7.19 1.57
C LEU A 55 -1.32 -8.68 1.25
N ALA A 56 -1.59 -9.00 -0.02
CA ALA A 56 -1.32 -10.30 -0.63
C ALA A 56 -0.07 -10.20 -1.51
N SER A 57 1.06 -10.66 -0.96
CA SER A 57 2.39 -10.53 -1.56
C SER A 57 3.08 -11.89 -1.68
N LEU A 58 3.85 -12.08 -2.75
CA LEU A 58 4.70 -13.27 -2.92
C LEU A 58 6.06 -13.14 -2.23
N LEU A 59 6.39 -11.97 -1.68
CA LEU A 59 7.63 -11.74 -0.95
C LEU A 59 7.52 -12.32 0.46
N ARG A 60 8.34 -13.34 0.75
CA ARG A 60 8.35 -14.04 2.04
C ARG A 60 8.86 -13.22 3.24
N ARG A 61 9.19 -11.93 3.06
CA ARG A 61 9.69 -11.08 4.14
C ARG A 61 9.45 -9.60 3.86
N LEU A 62 8.32 -9.08 4.33
CA LEU A 62 8.08 -7.65 4.47
C LEU A 62 8.08 -7.30 5.95
N ARG A 63 8.95 -6.38 6.37
CA ARG A 63 8.91 -5.77 7.71
C ARG A 63 8.40 -4.36 7.54
N MET A 64 7.13 -4.15 7.87
CA MET A 64 6.50 -2.83 7.93
C MET A 64 6.29 -2.49 9.39
N GLU A 65 6.92 -1.42 9.88
CA GLU A 65 6.66 -0.92 11.22
C GLU A 65 5.62 0.22 11.11
N HIS A 66 4.61 0.20 12.00
CA HIS A 66 3.62 1.27 12.28
C HIS A 66 2.25 1.28 11.57
N GLN A 67 1.79 0.20 10.94
CA GLN A 67 0.36 0.09 10.55
C GLN A 67 -0.17 -1.31 10.87
N HIS A 68 -1.40 -1.42 11.37
CA HIS A 68 -2.14 -2.68 11.43
C HIS A 68 -2.38 -3.13 9.98
N ILE A 69 -1.46 -3.96 9.46
CA ILE A 69 -1.54 -4.57 8.14
C ILE A 69 -1.92 -6.01 8.36
N ASP A 70 -3.07 -6.41 7.82
CA ASP A 70 -3.46 -7.80 7.80
C ASP A 70 -2.75 -8.47 6.61
N TYR A 71 -1.74 -9.29 6.94
CA TYR A 71 -1.00 -10.06 5.95
C TYR A 71 -1.75 -11.33 5.63
N ILE A 72 -2.13 -11.51 4.36
CA ILE A 72 -2.67 -12.77 3.86
C ILE A 72 -1.65 -13.32 2.88
N CYS A 73 -0.96 -14.38 3.29
CA CYS A 73 -0.05 -15.13 2.42
C CYS A 73 -0.81 -16.02 1.44
#